data_AF-A0A9P8Y3Q9-F1
#
_entry.id   AF-A0A9P8Y3Q9-F1
#
_cell.length_a   1.000
_cell.length_b   1.000
_cell.length_c   1.000
_cell.angle_alpha   90.00
_cell.angle_beta   90.00
_cell.angle_gamma   90.00
#
_symmetry.space_group_name_H-M   'P 1'
#
loop_
_entity.id
_entity.type
_entity.pdbx_description
1 polymer ?
#
loop_
_entity_poly.entity_id
_entity_poly.type
_entity_poly.pdbx_seq_one_letter_code
_entity_poly.pdbx_strand_id
1 'polypeptide(L)'
;MEETDSRGTMVGRKYYDLAIRAVCVYLKADGKSSSATSAITGIPTKTVTNLYRRACDRGFDLTARPLLMKDEFVADIPKAGRPKKQTSELT
;
A
#
# COMPACT_ATOMS: atom_id res chain seq x y z
N MET A 1 -21.55 13.97 9.69
CA MET A 1 -22.17 13.61 8.40
C MET A 1 -21.17 12.70 7.71
N GLU A 2 -21.27 11.39 7.95
CA GLU A 2 -20.27 10.41 7.52
C GLU A 2 -20.83 9.64 6.32
N GLU A 3 -20.17 9.82 5.18
CA GLU A 3 -20.58 9.23 3.90
C GLU A 3 -20.14 7.77 3.87
N THR A 4 -21.12 6.86 3.81
CA THR A 4 -20.90 5.42 3.68
C THR A 4 -21.09 5.02 2.22
N ASP A 5 -20.28 4.06 1.75
CA ASP A 5 -20.46 3.53 0.39
C ASP A 5 -21.74 2.69 0.27
N SER A 6 -22.10 2.32 -0.95
CA SER A 6 -23.30 1.52 -1.28
C SER A 6 -23.36 0.13 -0.64
N ARG A 7 -22.38 -0.24 0.20
CA ARG A 7 -22.30 -1.49 0.97
C ARG A 7 -22.24 -1.26 2.48
N GLY A 8 -22.45 -0.03 2.95
CA GLY A 8 -22.50 0.31 4.38
C GLY A 8 -21.14 0.32 5.09
N THR A 9 -20.04 0.51 4.37
CA THR A 9 -18.71 0.57 5.02
C THR A 9 -18.29 2.01 5.30
N MET A 10 -17.89 2.29 6.54
CA MET A 10 -17.20 3.52 6.94
C MET A 10 -15.91 3.69 6.11
N VAL A 11 -15.66 4.87 5.52
CA VAL A 11 -14.41 5.19 4.78
C VAL A 11 -13.24 5.42 5.76
N GLY A 12 -12.98 4.42 6.62
CA GLY A 12 -11.71 4.23 7.29
C GLY A 12 -10.75 3.53 6.33
N ARG A 13 -9.46 3.88 6.38
CA ARG A 13 -8.44 3.24 5.55
C ARG A 13 -8.45 1.73 5.81
N LYS A 14 -8.95 0.92 4.87
CA LYS A 14 -8.96 -0.54 5.02
C LYS A 14 -7.51 -1.05 5.08
N TYR A 15 -7.10 -1.55 6.24
CA TYR A 15 -5.76 -2.12 6.44
C TYR A 15 -5.77 -3.56 5.93
N TYR A 16 -4.87 -3.86 5.00
CA TYR A 16 -4.58 -5.21 4.55
C TYR A 16 -3.30 -5.71 5.22
N ASP A 17 -3.27 -6.99 5.57
CA ASP A 17 -2.08 -7.64 6.14
C ASP A 17 -0.88 -7.53 5.19
N LEU A 18 0.32 -7.44 5.76
CA LEU A 18 1.57 -7.34 5.01
C LEU A 18 1.75 -8.53 4.06
N ALA A 19 1.35 -9.73 4.50
CA ALA A 19 1.38 -10.94 3.68
C ALA A 19 0.54 -10.82 2.39
N ILE A 20 -0.70 -10.34 2.50
CA ILE A 20 -1.58 -10.18 1.33
C ILE A 20 -1.05 -9.07 0.41
N ARG A 21 -0.52 -7.98 0.97
CA ARG A 21 0.13 -6.93 0.17
C ARG A 21 1.35 -7.48 -0.58
N ALA A 22 2.14 -8.33 0.06
CA ALA A 22 3.29 -8.97 -0.56
C ALA A 22 2.89 -9.89 -1.72
N VAL A 23 1.85 -10.71 -1.52
CA VAL A 23 1.27 -11.53 -2.59
C VAL A 23 0.78 -10.65 -3.75
N CYS A 24 0.13 -9.52 -3.46
CA CYS A 24 -0.31 -8.56 -4.48
C CYS A 24 0.85 -8.05 -5.34
N VAL A 25 1.94 -7.62 -4.70
CA VAL A 25 3.15 -7.12 -5.37
C VAL A 25 3.78 -8.22 -6.22
N TYR A 26 3.94 -9.42 -5.65
CA TYR A 26 4.48 -10.57 -6.36
C TYR A 26 3.65 -10.94 -7.60
N LEU A 27 2.33 -11.10 -7.46
CA LEU A 27 1.44 -11.45 -8.59
C LEU A 27 1.48 -10.40 -9.70
N LYS A 28 1.55 -9.12 -9.33
CA LYS A 28 1.66 -8.03 -10.30
C LYS A 28 3.00 -8.05 -11.03
N ALA A 29 4.07 -8.31 -10.31
CA ALA A 29 5.42 -8.42 -10.85
C ALA A 29 5.54 -9.62 -11.80
N ASP A 30 4.93 -10.75 -11.44
CA ASP A 30 4.81 -11.98 -12.23
C ASP A 30 3.95 -11.82 -13.51
N GLY A 31 3.51 -10.59 -13.83
CA GLY A 31 2.82 -10.26 -15.08
C GLY A 31 1.30 -10.35 -15.01
N LYS A 32 0.71 -10.67 -13.85
CA LYS A 32 -0.77 -10.70 -13.74
C LYS A 32 -1.36 -9.29 -13.80
N SER A 33 -2.54 -9.21 -14.42
CA SER A 33 -3.30 -7.96 -14.51
C SER A 33 -3.80 -7.54 -13.13
N SER A 34 -3.97 -6.23 -12.89
CA SER A 34 -4.50 -5.75 -11.61
C SER A 34 -5.90 -6.32 -11.32
N SER A 35 -6.69 -6.58 -12.36
CA SER A 35 -8.03 -7.19 -12.24
C SER A 35 -7.94 -8.64 -11.76
N ALA A 36 -7.06 -9.45 -12.36
CA ALA A 36 -6.84 -10.82 -11.92
C ALA A 36 -6.29 -10.89 -10.49
N THR A 37 -5.31 -10.04 -10.16
CA THR A 37 -4.77 -9.94 -8.79
C THR A 37 -5.83 -9.50 -7.79
N SER A 38 -6.74 -8.59 -8.18
CA SER A 38 -7.87 -8.16 -7.36
C SER A 38 -8.85 -9.29 -7.09
N ALA A 39 -9.17 -10.09 -8.11
CA ALA A 39 -10.03 -11.27 -7.96
C ALA A 39 -9.41 -12.33 -7.03
N ILE A 40 -8.09 -12.54 -7.11
CA ILE A 40 -7.37 -13.51 -6.25
C ILE A 40 -7.28 -13.04 -4.80
N THR A 41 -6.98 -11.76 -4.57
CA THR A 41 -6.65 -11.24 -3.23
C THR A 41 -7.81 -10.54 -2.52
N GLY A 42 -8.90 -10.26 -3.22
CA GLY A 42 -10.02 -9.45 -2.71
C GLY A 42 -9.69 -7.96 -2.52
N ILE A 43 -8.47 -7.52 -2.89
CA ILE A 43 -8.05 -6.12 -2.80
C ILE A 43 -8.56 -5.35 -4.01
N PRO A 44 -9.12 -4.13 -3.86
CA PRO A 44 -9.54 -3.32 -4.99
C PRO A 44 -8.39 -3.05 -5.98
N THR A 45 -8.67 -3.13 -7.28
CA THR A 45 -7.70 -2.93 -8.37
C THR A 45 -6.83 -1.66 -8.20
N LYS A 46 -7.43 -0.54 -7.81
CA LYS A 46 -6.71 0.72 -7.53
C LYS A 46 -5.67 0.57 -6.41
N THR A 47 -6.01 -0.20 -5.38
CA THR A 47 -5.10 -0.49 -4.26
C THR A 47 -3.97 -1.41 -4.70
N VAL A 48 -4.24 -2.42 -5.52
CA VAL A 48 -3.21 -3.31 -6.11
C VAL A 48 -2.17 -2.48 -6.88
N THR A 49 -2.62 -1.62 -7.78
CA THR A 49 -1.73 -0.76 -8.57
C THR A 49 -0.90 0.18 -7.68
N ASN A 50 -1.51 0.77 -6.64
CA ASN A 50 -0.80 1.62 -5.70
C ASN A 50 0.24 0.88 -4.86
N LEU A 51 -0.07 -0.35 -4.42
CA LEU A 51 0.87 -1.20 -3.68
C LEU A 51 2.09 -1.53 -4.53
N TYR A 52 1.86 -1.96 -5.77
CA TYR A 52 2.95 -2.27 -6.70
C TYR A 52 3.82 -1.05 -6.97
N ARG A 53 3.22 0.11 -7.29
CA ARG A 53 3.96 1.36 -7.52
C ARG A 53 4.83 1.73 -6.31
N ARG A 54 4.28 1.66 -5.10
CA ARG A 54 5.03 1.97 -3.87
C ARG A 54 6.15 0.97 -3.61
N ALA A 55 5.96 -0.31 -3.92
CA ALA A 55 7.02 -1.30 -3.79
C ALA A 55 8.18 -0.96 -4.74
N CYS A 56 7.89 -0.62 -6.01
CA CYS A 56 8.91 -0.17 -6.97
C CYS A 56 9.61 1.12 -6.51
N ASP A 57 8.86 2.11 -6.00
CA ASP A 57 9.42 3.36 -5.45
C ASP A 57 10.41 3.08 -4.29
N ARG A 58 10.24 1.96 -3.58
CA ARG A 58 11.09 1.51 -2.47
C ARG A 58 12.22 0.56 -2.90
N GLY A 59 12.40 0.36 -4.20
CA GLY A 59 13.48 -0.46 -4.75
C GLY A 59 13.16 -1.95 -4.84
N PHE A 60 11.89 -2.35 -4.81
CA PHE A 60 11.52 -3.73 -5.14
C PHE A 60 11.84 -4.03 -6.61
N ASP A 61 12.59 -5.11 -6.83
CA ASP A 61 12.97 -5.62 -8.14
C ASP A 61 12.69 -7.13 -8.23
N LEU A 62 11.90 -7.54 -9.23
CA LEU A 62 11.58 -8.94 -9.49
C LEU A 62 12.71 -9.66 -10.24
N THR A 63 13.60 -8.94 -10.90
CA THR A 63 14.70 -9.54 -11.67
C THR A 63 15.86 -9.94 -10.77
N ALA A 64 15.97 -9.34 -9.58
CA ALA A 64 16.94 -9.71 -8.56
C ALA A 64 16.89 -11.21 -8.24
N ARG A 65 18.08 -11.82 -8.18
CA ARG A 65 18.27 -13.21 -7.78
C ARG A 65 19.29 -13.23 -6.64
N PRO A 66 18.94 -13.79 -5.46
CA PRO A 66 17.66 -14.38 -5.08
C PRO A 66 16.52 -13.35 -4.99
N LEU A 67 15.27 -13.82 -5.11
CA LEU A 67 14.09 -12.96 -4.95
C LEU A 67 14.11 -12.35 -3.55
N LEU A 68 14.20 -11.02 -3.48
CA LEU A 68 14.24 -10.30 -2.21
C LEU A 68 12.91 -9.60 -1.98
N MET A 69 12.06 -10.19 -1.14
CA MET A 69 10.81 -9.58 -0.70
C MET A 69 10.92 -9.23 0.78
N LYS A 70 10.92 -7.93 1.11
CA LYS A 70 11.01 -7.42 2.47
C LYS A 70 9.72 -6.73 2.89
N ASP A 71 9.42 -6.76 4.18
CA ASP A 71 8.28 -6.05 4.76
C ASP A 71 8.32 -4.55 4.47
N GLU A 72 9.52 -3.96 4.40
CA GLU A 72 9.75 -2.55 4.07
C GLU A 72 9.11 -2.14 2.74
N PHE A 73 9.04 -3.04 1.75
CA PHE A 73 8.44 -2.74 0.45
C PHE A 73 6.91 -2.60 0.52
N VAL A 74 6.26 -3.24 1.48
CA VAL A 74 4.79 -3.33 1.58
C VAL A 74 4.20 -2.64 2.82
N ALA A 75 5.03 -2.37 3.82
CA ALA A 75 4.65 -1.68 5.05
C ALA A 75 4.21 -0.24 4.77
N ASP A 76 3.31 0.28 5.60
CA ASP A 76 2.97 1.70 5.56
C ASP A 76 4.11 2.52 6.17
N ILE A 77 4.54 3.58 5.50
CA ILE A 77 5.52 4.52 6.08
C ILE A 77 4.83 5.22 7.26
N PRO A 78 5.48 5.30 8.44
CA PRO A 78 4.97 6.12 9.53
C PRO A 78 4.77 7.53 9.01
N LYS A 79 3.51 8.00 9.03
CA LYS A 79 3.20 9.36 8.59
C LYS A 79 3.96 10.31 9.49
N ALA A 80 4.86 11.13 8.92
CA ALA A 80 5.37 12.28 9.63
C ALA A 80 4.16 13.08 10.11
N GLY A 81 3.98 13.16 11.43
CA GLY A 81 2.86 13.88 12.02
C GLY A 81 2.85 15.33 11.57
N ARG A 82 1.75 16.03 11.80
CA ARG A 82 1.66 17.47 11.54
C ARG A 82 2.82 18.17 12.29
N PRO A 83 3.65 18.99 11.62
CA PRO A 83 4.67 19.78 12.31
C PRO A 83 4.04 20.55 13.48
N LYS A 84 4.63 20.43 14.67
CA LYS A 84 4.16 21.18 15.85
C LYS A 84 4.46 22.66 15.64
N LYS A 85 3.50 23.53 16.00
CA LYS A 85 3.63 24.99 15.91
C LYS A 85 4.89 25.43 16.67
N GLN A 86 5.86 26.01 15.97
CA GLN A 86 6.98 26.70 16.61
C GLN A 86 6.44 28.04 17.14
N THR A 87 6.34 28.19 18.46
CA THR A 87 6.21 29.50 19.08
C THR A 87 7.61 30.11 19.08
N SER A 88 7.86 31.08 18.21
CA SER A 88 9.05 31.91 18.31
C SER A 88 8.90 32.78 19.56
N GLU A 89 9.68 32.52 20.60
CA GLU A 89 9.89 33.53 21.63
C GLU A 89 10.70 34.67 20.99
N LEU A 90 10.03 35.76 20.70
CA LEU A 90 10.67 37.03 20.38
C LEU A 90 11.36 37.50 21.67
N THR A 91 12.69 37.41 21.70
CA THR A 91 13.53 38.09 22.70
C THR A 91 13.93 39.46 22.16
#